data_AF-A0A3N5SZL4-F1
#
_entry.id   AF-A0A3N5SZL4-F1
#
_cell.length_a   1.000
_cell.length_b   1.000
_cell.length_c   1.000
_cell.angle_alpha   90.00
_cell.angle_beta   90.00
_cell.angle_gamma   90.00
#
_symmetry.space_group_name_H-M   'P 1'
#
loop_
_entity.id
_entity.type
_entity.pdbx_description
1 polymer ?
#
loop_
_entity_poly.entity_id
_entity_poly.type
_entity_poly.pdbx_seq_one_letter_code
_entity_poly.pdbx_strand_id
1 'polypeptide(L)'
;MDIILQILQLIGYLLLLVILALLWRKAFRQSEARRFWQLLALAWTMNLLGNIAWIVHDLVTGTELDTFSVIDLFYVSRYVLIGCALWLYPVLLSRRAWFWIGGTMLAASVVVWAVYFEPAMALRGGGWTDFLGLALYPVLDTGIVVLAWLRVRATRGSAWSRYAILLFCVMASYGIANTINLTEYVFSPIAGGILQHVLWVLTDVFLLVIALGADLPRQNESRMRNEE
;
A
#
# COMPACT_ATOMS: atom_id res chain seq x y z
N MET A 1 8.07 -14.23 21.06
CA MET A 1 7.01 -13.74 20.13
C MET A 1 5.73 -14.51 20.42
N ASP A 2 4.61 -13.81 20.63
CA ASP A 2 3.31 -14.41 20.93
C ASP A 2 2.88 -15.39 19.81
N ILE A 3 2.40 -16.57 20.18
CA ILE A 3 1.89 -17.60 19.26
C ILE A 3 0.78 -17.02 18.36
N ILE A 4 -0.04 -16.11 18.90
CA ILE A 4 -1.12 -15.46 18.15
C ILE A 4 -0.54 -14.65 16.97
N LEU A 5 0.55 -13.90 17.19
CA LEU A 5 1.18 -13.10 16.14
C LEU A 5 1.78 -13.97 15.03
N GLN A 6 2.41 -15.08 15.40
CA GLN A 6 2.96 -16.04 14.43
C GLN A 6 1.85 -16.64 13.55
N ILE A 7 0.72 -16.99 14.16
CA ILE A 7 -0.45 -17.51 13.44
C ILE A 7 -1.00 -16.45 12.49
N LEU A 8 -1.17 -15.20 12.94
CA LEU A 8 -1.66 -14.11 12.09
C LEU A 8 -0.73 -13.84 10.90
N GLN A 9 0.59 -13.82 11.14
CA GLN A 9 1.58 -13.66 10.06
C GLN A 9 1.51 -14.81 9.05
N LEU A 10 1.45 -16.06 9.52
CA LEU A 10 1.33 -17.23 8.64
C LEU A 10 0.05 -17.16 7.78
N ILE A 11 -1.08 -16.82 8.40
CA ILE A 11 -2.35 -16.64 7.68
C ILE A 11 -2.22 -15.53 6.64
N GLY A 12 -1.63 -14.39 6.99
CA GLY A 12 -1.38 -13.29 6.06
C GLY A 12 -0.55 -13.73 4.85
N TYR A 13 0.54 -14.48 5.05
CA TYR A 13 1.36 -14.98 3.95
C TYR A 13 0.63 -15.97 3.05
N LEU A 14 -0.12 -16.92 3.63
CA LEU A 14 -0.91 -17.87 2.85
C LEU A 14 -2.00 -17.15 2.04
N LEU A 15 -2.65 -16.17 2.65
CA LEU A 15 -3.67 -15.34 1.99
C LEU A 15 -3.06 -14.53 0.84
N LEU A 16 -1.87 -13.94 1.04
CA LEU A 16 -1.15 -13.20 0.01
C LEU A 16 -0.82 -14.07 -1.21
N LEU A 17 -0.44 -15.34 -1.02
CA LEU A 17 -0.21 -16.28 -2.12
C LEU A 17 -1.48 -16.56 -2.93
N VAL A 18 -2.61 -16.75 -2.25
CA VAL A 18 -3.92 -16.92 -2.90
C VAL A 18 -4.29 -15.67 -3.70
N ILE A 19 -4.14 -14.49 -3.10
CA ILE A 19 -4.40 -13.21 -3.76
C ILE A 19 -3.55 -13.07 -5.02
N LEU A 20 -2.25 -13.36 -4.94
CA LEU A 20 -1.34 -13.26 -6.09
C LEU A 20 -1.75 -14.17 -7.24
N ALA A 21 -2.12 -15.42 -6.95
CA ALA A 21 -2.62 -16.34 -7.96
C ALA A 21 -3.89 -15.79 -8.65
N LEU A 22 -4.80 -15.20 -7.89
CA LEU A 22 -6.03 -14.61 -8.43
C LEU A 22 -5.77 -13.33 -9.24
N LEU A 23 -4.87 -12.45 -8.78
CA LEU A 23 -4.49 -11.23 -9.50
C LEU A 23 -3.80 -11.57 -10.83
N TRP A 24 -2.86 -12.50 -10.84
CA TRP A 24 -2.22 -12.97 -12.07
C TRP A 24 -3.22 -13.66 -13.00
N ARG A 25 -4.13 -14.48 -12.46
CA ARG A 25 -5.23 -15.06 -13.26
C ARG A 25 -6.07 -13.97 -13.93
N LYS A 26 -6.44 -12.90 -13.22
CA LYS A 26 -7.17 -11.76 -13.81
C LYS A 26 -6.33 -11.03 -14.86
N ALA A 27 -5.05 -10.81 -14.60
CA ALA A 27 -4.12 -10.21 -15.54
C ALA A 27 -4.05 -10.97 -16.88
N PHE A 28 -4.06 -12.30 -16.84
CA PHE A 28 -4.04 -13.10 -18.07
C PHE A 28 -5.41 -13.18 -18.76
N ARG A 29 -6.51 -13.20 -18.01
CA ARG A 29 -7.86 -13.42 -18.57
C ARG A 29 -8.58 -12.15 -19.05
N GLN A 30 -8.39 -11.01 -18.39
CA GLN A 30 -9.11 -9.78 -18.75
C GLN A 30 -8.30 -8.94 -19.73
N SER A 31 -8.58 -9.04 -21.03
CA SER A 31 -7.85 -8.30 -22.07
C SER A 31 -7.92 -6.78 -21.91
N GLU A 32 -9.09 -6.22 -21.54
CA GLU A 32 -9.32 -4.78 -21.51
C GLU A 32 -8.67 -4.07 -20.32
N ALA A 33 -8.72 -4.70 -19.15
CA ALA A 33 -8.08 -4.21 -17.92
C ALA A 33 -6.73 -4.91 -17.64
N ARG A 34 -6.16 -5.60 -18.63
CA ARG A 34 -4.95 -6.45 -18.47
C ARG A 34 -3.83 -5.71 -17.76
N ARG A 35 -3.48 -4.53 -18.25
CA ARG A 35 -2.37 -3.72 -17.72
C ARG A 35 -2.62 -3.28 -16.28
N PHE A 36 -3.86 -2.91 -15.94
CA PHE A 36 -4.23 -2.58 -14.55
C PHE A 36 -3.97 -3.78 -13.63
N TRP A 37 -4.48 -4.96 -14.00
CA TRP A 37 -4.27 -6.18 -13.22
C TRP A 37 -2.82 -6.63 -13.18
N GLN A 38 -2.04 -6.43 -14.25
CA GLN A 38 -0.60 -6.71 -14.25
C GLN A 38 0.14 -5.79 -13.28
N LEU A 39 -0.18 -4.50 -13.26
CA LEU A 39 0.44 -3.55 -12.32
C LEU A 39 0.11 -3.92 -10.87
N LEU A 40 -1.14 -4.28 -10.57
CA LEU A 40 -1.49 -4.78 -9.24
C LEU A 40 -0.79 -6.13 -8.96
N ALA A 41 -0.81 -7.10 -9.86
CA ALA A 41 -0.16 -8.38 -9.60
C ALA A 41 1.36 -8.22 -9.34
N LEU A 42 2.02 -7.36 -10.12
CA LEU A 42 3.43 -7.01 -9.94
C LEU A 42 3.68 -6.29 -8.62
N ALA A 43 2.85 -5.29 -8.27
CA ALA A 43 2.99 -4.58 -7.00
C ALA A 43 2.98 -5.53 -5.80
N TRP A 44 2.04 -6.48 -5.77
CA TRP A 44 1.96 -7.44 -4.67
C TRP A 44 3.02 -8.53 -4.76
N THR A 45 3.55 -8.81 -5.95
CA THR A 45 4.72 -9.68 -6.10
C THR A 45 5.95 -9.01 -5.50
N MET A 46 6.14 -7.70 -5.73
CA MET A 46 7.20 -6.93 -5.07
C MET A 46 7.00 -6.92 -3.54
N ASN A 47 5.77 -6.80 -3.06
CA ASN A 47 5.47 -6.93 -1.63
C ASN A 47 5.95 -8.27 -1.04
N LEU A 48 5.59 -9.38 -1.70
CA LEU A 48 5.99 -10.71 -1.26
C LEU A 48 7.51 -10.89 -1.29
N LEU A 49 8.17 -10.44 -2.34
CA LEU A 49 9.63 -10.52 -2.47
C LEU A 49 10.34 -9.68 -1.40
N GLY A 50 9.84 -8.47 -1.12
CA GLY A 50 10.34 -7.64 -0.02
C GLY A 50 10.21 -8.35 1.33
N ASN A 51 9.05 -8.93 1.62
CA ASN A 51 8.82 -9.66 2.87
C ASN A 51 9.73 -10.89 2.99
N ILE A 52 9.90 -11.67 1.90
CA ILE A 52 10.80 -12.83 1.89
C ILE A 52 12.25 -12.37 2.12
N ALA A 53 12.70 -11.35 1.41
CA ALA A 53 14.05 -10.81 1.56
C ALA A 53 14.30 -10.33 2.98
N TRP A 54 13.32 -9.65 3.58
CA TRP A 54 13.39 -9.18 4.97
C TRP A 54 13.48 -10.35 5.96
N ILE A 55 12.60 -11.36 5.85
CA ILE A 55 12.65 -12.56 6.70
C ILE A 55 14.00 -13.28 6.57
N VAL A 56 14.48 -13.47 5.33
CA VAL A 56 15.76 -14.13 5.08
C VAL A 56 16.92 -13.34 5.68
N HIS A 57 16.92 -12.01 5.54
CA HIS A 57 17.91 -11.14 6.15
C HIS A 57 17.97 -11.36 7.66
N ASP A 58 16.83 -11.25 8.35
CA ASP A 58 16.77 -11.35 9.81
C ASP A 58 17.20 -12.75 10.28
N LEU A 59 16.81 -13.81 9.56
CA LEU A 59 17.19 -15.19 9.88
C LEU A 59 18.69 -15.47 9.68
N VAL A 60 19.31 -14.87 8.66
CA VAL A 60 20.71 -15.13 8.30
C VAL A 60 21.67 -14.27 9.13
N THR A 61 21.32 -13.00 9.34
CA THR A 61 22.19 -12.04 10.04
C THR A 61 21.99 -12.05 11.54
N GLY A 62 20.79 -12.44 12.02
CA GLY A 62 20.42 -12.34 13.42
C GLY A 62 20.23 -10.89 13.91
N THR A 63 20.23 -9.92 12.99
CA THR A 63 20.08 -8.50 13.29
C THR A 63 18.86 -7.94 12.56
N GLU A 64 18.20 -6.97 13.19
CA GLU A 64 17.13 -6.23 12.53
C GLU A 64 17.69 -5.48 11.32
N LEU A 65 16.85 -5.36 10.28
CA LEU A 65 17.20 -4.65 9.06
C LEU A 65 17.39 -3.15 9.32
N ASP A 66 18.49 -2.59 8.83
CA ASP A 66 18.75 -1.16 8.89
C ASP A 66 17.66 -0.35 8.18
N THR A 67 17.37 0.84 8.70
CA THR A 67 16.50 1.80 8.01
C THR A 67 17.14 2.22 6.68
N PHE A 68 16.35 2.24 5.60
CA PHE A 68 16.80 2.62 4.25
C PHE A 68 17.77 1.61 3.60
N SER A 69 17.38 0.34 3.61
CA SER A 69 18.09 -0.79 3.01
C SER A 69 17.74 -1.02 1.54
N VAL A 70 18.48 -1.91 0.87
CA VAL A 70 18.16 -2.36 -0.49
C VAL A 70 16.80 -3.07 -0.58
N ILE A 71 16.31 -3.65 0.52
CA ILE A 71 15.01 -4.33 0.57
C ILE A 71 13.87 -3.31 0.41
N ASP A 72 14.10 -2.06 0.81
CA ASP A 72 13.13 -0.97 0.65
C ASP A 72 12.80 -0.69 -0.83
N LEU A 73 13.68 -1.06 -1.77
CA LEU A 73 13.41 -0.97 -3.20
C LEU A 73 12.20 -1.80 -3.63
N PHE A 74 11.97 -2.96 -3.00
CA PHE A 74 10.79 -3.78 -3.28
C PHE A 74 9.51 -3.07 -2.82
N TYR A 75 9.51 -2.51 -1.62
CA TYR A 75 8.36 -1.80 -1.07
C TYR A 75 8.08 -0.49 -1.83
N VAL A 76 9.11 0.29 -2.16
CA VAL A 76 8.98 1.50 -3.01
C VAL A 76 8.45 1.13 -4.39
N SER A 77 8.97 0.07 -5.02
CA SER A 77 8.48 -0.41 -6.31
C SER A 77 7.00 -0.76 -6.26
N ARG A 78 6.53 -1.40 -5.17
CA ARG A 78 5.12 -1.63 -4.93
C ARG A 78 4.32 -0.33 -4.95
N TYR A 79 4.72 0.70 -4.19
CA TYR A 79 4.02 2.00 -4.20
C TYR A 79 3.97 2.62 -5.60
N VAL A 80 5.08 2.59 -6.34
CA VAL A 80 5.15 3.13 -7.70
C VAL A 80 4.18 2.38 -8.62
N LEU A 81 4.15 1.05 -8.56
CA LEU A 81 3.27 0.22 -9.38
C LEU A 81 1.78 0.44 -9.06
N ILE A 82 1.42 0.52 -7.77
CA ILE A 82 0.05 0.86 -7.35
C ILE A 82 -0.30 2.28 -7.79
N GLY A 83 0.63 3.22 -7.63
CA GLY A 83 0.49 4.60 -8.07
C GLY A 83 0.20 4.69 -9.56
N CYS A 84 0.98 4.00 -10.38
CA CYS A 84 0.77 3.88 -11.82
C CYS A 84 -0.60 3.27 -12.15
N ALA A 85 -1.00 2.19 -11.47
CA ALA A 85 -2.29 1.55 -11.69
C ALA A 85 -3.45 2.52 -11.41
N LEU A 86 -3.42 3.19 -10.25
CA LEU A 86 -4.43 4.15 -9.83
C LEU A 86 -4.39 5.46 -10.61
N TRP A 87 -3.25 5.84 -11.18
CA TRP A 87 -3.13 7.06 -12.00
C TRP A 87 -3.67 6.86 -13.41
N LEU A 88 -3.39 5.71 -14.01
CA LEU A 88 -3.71 5.41 -15.41
C LEU A 88 -5.13 4.86 -15.61
N TYR A 89 -5.69 4.15 -14.63
CA TYR A 89 -6.94 3.40 -14.82
C TYR A 89 -8.10 3.83 -13.90
N PRO A 90 -9.35 3.80 -14.38
CA PRO A 90 -9.76 3.43 -15.74
C PRO A 90 -9.49 4.53 -16.78
N VAL A 91 -9.31 5.77 -16.33
CA VAL A 91 -8.98 6.92 -17.17
C VAL A 91 -7.87 7.70 -16.48
N LEU A 92 -6.97 8.30 -17.26
CA LEU A 92 -5.88 9.12 -16.74
C LEU A 92 -6.41 10.24 -15.82
N LEU A 93 -5.85 10.39 -14.62
CA LEU A 93 -6.18 11.52 -13.75
C LEU A 93 -5.68 12.84 -14.32
N SER A 94 -6.39 13.92 -13.99
CA SER A 94 -5.99 15.27 -14.39
C SER A 94 -4.64 15.65 -13.80
N ARG A 95 -3.87 16.51 -14.50
CA ARG A 95 -2.61 17.05 -13.98
C ARG A 95 -2.77 17.78 -12.64
N ARG A 96 -3.95 18.34 -12.35
CA ARG A 96 -4.24 18.99 -11.07
C ARG A 96 -4.16 18.03 -9.87
N ALA A 97 -4.34 16.73 -10.09
CA ALA A 97 -4.19 15.73 -9.04
C ALA A 97 -2.75 15.69 -8.48
N TRP A 98 -1.73 16.03 -9.27
CA TRP A 98 -0.34 16.11 -8.79
C TRP A 98 -0.17 17.11 -7.66
N PHE A 99 -0.84 18.27 -7.73
CA PHE A 99 -0.74 19.27 -6.67
C PHE A 99 -1.39 18.80 -5.37
N TRP A 100 -2.52 18.09 -5.46
CA TRP A 100 -3.16 17.51 -4.29
C TRP A 100 -2.28 16.44 -3.65
N ILE A 101 -1.80 15.48 -4.45
CA ILE A 101 -0.95 14.39 -3.95
C ILE A 101 0.36 14.95 -3.39
N GLY A 102 1.09 15.76 -4.17
CA GLY A 102 2.35 16.36 -3.75
C GLY A 102 2.20 17.26 -2.53
N GLY A 103 1.15 18.07 -2.47
CA GLY A 103 0.84 18.91 -1.31
C GLY A 103 0.57 18.09 -0.04
N THR A 104 -0.19 16.99 -0.16
CA THR A 104 -0.45 16.10 0.97
C THR A 104 0.78 15.30 1.40
N MET A 105 1.62 14.87 0.46
CA MET A 105 2.89 14.22 0.76
C MET A 105 3.84 15.17 1.49
N LEU A 106 3.94 16.43 1.04
CA LEU A 106 4.74 17.45 1.71
C LEU A 106 4.23 17.72 3.13
N ALA A 107 2.91 17.87 3.30
CA ALA A 107 2.31 18.04 4.61
C ALA A 107 2.59 16.84 5.52
N ALA A 108 2.48 15.61 5.00
CA ALA A 108 2.83 14.39 5.73
C ALA A 108 4.32 14.38 6.13
N SER A 109 5.23 14.79 5.24
CA SER A 109 6.66 14.89 5.57
C SER A 109 6.92 15.85 6.74
N VAL A 110 6.24 17.01 6.75
CA VAL A 110 6.35 17.98 7.85
C VAL A 110 5.80 17.39 9.16
N VAL A 111 4.66 16.71 9.11
CA VAL A 111 4.07 16.06 10.28
C VAL A 111 4.97 14.94 10.80
N VAL A 112 5.51 14.09 9.92
CA VAL A 112 6.44 13.03 10.33
C VAL A 112 7.70 13.60 10.95
N TRP A 113 8.25 14.68 10.37
CA TRP A 113 9.40 15.36 10.94
C TRP A 113 9.10 15.87 12.36
N ALA A 114 8.05 16.67 12.52
CA ALA A 114 7.75 17.35 13.79
C ALA A 114 7.26 16.39 14.89
N VAL A 115 6.49 15.35 14.52
CA VAL A 115 5.85 14.46 15.50
C VAL A 115 6.71 13.25 15.82
N TYR A 116 7.43 12.69 14.85
CA TYR A 116 8.15 11.43 15.04
C TYR A 116 9.65 11.65 15.06
N PHE A 117 10.20 12.31 14.04
CA PHE A 117 11.65 12.33 13.84
C PHE A 117 12.39 13.24 14.82
N GLU A 118 11.98 14.51 14.95
CA GLU A 118 12.61 15.45 15.89
C GLU A 118 12.60 14.92 17.33
N PRO A 119 11.49 14.37 17.86
CA PRO A 119 11.49 13.71 19.16
C PRO A 119 12.39 12.48 19.24
N ALA A 120 12.37 11.60 18.23
CA ALA A 120 13.20 10.39 18.21
C ALA A 120 14.69 10.74 18.24
N MET A 121 15.08 11.73 17.44
CA MET A 121 16.44 12.25 17.34
C MET A 121 16.94 12.85 18.65
N ALA A 122 16.11 13.65 19.32
CA ALA A 122 16.44 14.23 20.61
C ALA A 122 16.66 13.16 21.70
N LEU A 123 15.99 12.01 21.59
CA LEU A 123 16.04 10.93 22.57
C LEU A 123 17.13 9.88 22.31
N ARG A 124 17.33 9.49 21.04
CA ARG A 124 18.14 8.33 20.66
C ARG A 124 19.35 8.69 19.80
N GLY A 125 19.45 9.94 19.34
CA GLY A 125 20.38 10.31 18.26
C GLY A 125 19.93 9.75 16.90
N GLY A 126 20.75 9.96 15.87
CA GLY A 126 20.50 9.50 14.49
C GLY A 126 20.96 10.51 13.44
N GLY A 127 20.72 10.19 12.17
CA GLY A 127 21.06 11.04 11.03
C GLY A 127 19.86 11.31 10.12
N TRP A 128 20.07 12.18 9.13
CA TRP A 128 19.07 12.48 8.11
C TRP A 128 18.71 11.25 7.24
N THR A 129 19.59 10.24 7.17
CA THR A 129 19.32 8.97 6.48
C THR A 129 18.26 8.14 7.21
N ASP A 130 18.30 8.15 8.54
CA ASP A 130 17.34 7.45 9.38
C ASP A 130 15.97 8.13 9.26
N PHE A 131 15.95 9.46 9.16
CA PHE A 131 14.74 10.21 8.82
C PHE A 131 14.13 9.73 7.51
N LEU A 132 14.95 9.65 6.46
CA LEU A 132 14.46 9.26 5.15
C LEU A 132 13.86 7.85 5.18
N GLY A 133 14.54 6.90 5.81
CA GLY A 133 14.02 5.54 5.97
C GLY A 133 12.66 5.51 6.68
N LEU A 134 12.52 6.24 7.79
CA LEU A 134 11.29 6.26 8.59
C LEU A 134 10.16 7.05 7.95
N ALA A 135 10.46 8.19 7.33
CA ALA A 135 9.46 9.08 6.75
C ALA A 135 8.97 8.63 5.38
N LEU A 136 9.74 7.81 4.66
CA LEU A 136 9.39 7.33 3.34
C LEU A 136 8.00 6.68 3.31
N TYR A 137 7.73 5.77 4.25
CA TYR A 137 6.50 4.98 4.21
C TYR A 137 5.23 5.80 4.52
N PRO A 138 5.13 6.55 5.63
CA PRO A 138 3.92 7.36 5.89
C PRO A 138 3.66 8.41 4.81
N VAL A 139 4.71 8.97 4.20
CA VAL A 139 4.60 9.95 3.11
C VAL A 139 4.04 9.28 1.85
N LEU A 140 4.57 8.11 1.47
CA LEU A 140 4.06 7.34 0.34
C LEU A 140 2.64 6.82 0.59
N ASP A 141 2.34 6.37 1.81
CA ASP A 141 1.00 5.96 2.25
C ASP A 141 0.00 7.10 2.10
N THR A 142 0.34 8.30 2.56
CA THR A 142 -0.52 9.48 2.40
C THR A 142 -0.78 9.78 0.91
N GLY A 143 0.28 9.77 0.10
CA GLY A 143 0.16 10.00 -1.34
C GLY A 143 -0.74 8.99 -2.03
N ILE A 144 -0.59 7.70 -1.72
CA ILE A 144 -1.37 6.63 -2.36
C ILE A 144 -2.82 6.61 -1.88
N VAL A 145 -3.09 6.93 -0.61
CA VAL A 145 -4.44 7.08 -0.06
C VAL A 145 -5.18 8.23 -0.74
N VAL A 146 -4.53 9.39 -0.90
CA VAL A 146 -5.11 10.54 -1.59
C VAL A 146 -5.34 10.22 -3.07
N LEU A 147 -4.41 9.53 -3.72
CA LEU A 147 -4.57 9.07 -5.09
C LEU A 147 -5.77 8.12 -5.23
N ALA A 148 -5.91 7.14 -4.34
CA ALA A 148 -7.04 6.22 -4.31
C ALA A 148 -8.37 6.96 -4.05
N TRP A 149 -8.36 7.96 -3.17
CA TRP A 149 -9.54 8.80 -2.92
C TRP A 149 -9.96 9.61 -4.14
N LEU A 150 -9.01 10.25 -4.83
CA LEU A 150 -9.28 10.94 -6.09
C LEU A 150 -9.84 9.98 -7.13
N ARG A 151 -9.37 8.73 -7.14
CA ARG A 151 -9.90 7.69 -8.01
C ARG A 151 -11.36 7.35 -7.67
N VAL A 152 -11.70 7.16 -6.38
CA VAL A 152 -13.09 6.96 -5.94
C VAL A 152 -14.00 8.06 -6.47
N ARG A 153 -13.56 9.32 -6.35
CA ARG A 153 -14.33 10.48 -6.85
C ARG A 153 -14.50 10.46 -8.36
N ALA A 154 -13.45 10.12 -9.10
CA ALA A 154 -13.45 10.09 -10.56
C ALA A 154 -14.32 8.95 -11.14
N THR A 155 -14.59 7.90 -10.37
CA THR A 155 -15.34 6.72 -10.83
C THR A 155 -16.75 6.61 -10.26
N ARG A 156 -17.27 7.65 -9.60
CA ARG A 156 -18.63 7.62 -9.01
C ARG A 156 -19.69 7.32 -10.09
N GLY A 157 -20.60 6.40 -9.78
CA GLY A 157 -21.67 5.97 -10.70
C GLY A 157 -21.21 5.03 -11.82
N SER A 158 -19.91 4.78 -11.97
CA SER A 158 -19.38 3.80 -12.90
C SER A 158 -19.27 2.42 -12.25
N ALA A 159 -19.17 1.38 -13.07
CA ALA A 159 -18.89 0.04 -12.58
C ALA A 159 -17.51 -0.13 -11.91
N TRP A 160 -16.60 0.82 -12.11
CA TRP A 160 -15.30 0.86 -11.41
C TRP A 160 -15.43 1.38 -9.96
N SER A 161 -16.56 1.97 -9.58
CA SER A 161 -16.74 2.61 -8.27
C SER A 161 -16.48 1.63 -7.12
N ARG A 162 -16.94 0.38 -7.22
CA ARG A 162 -16.72 -0.63 -6.18
C ARG A 162 -15.24 -0.95 -6.02
N TYR A 163 -14.52 -1.10 -7.13
CA TYR A 163 -13.08 -1.37 -7.13
C TYR A 163 -12.28 -0.21 -6.57
N ALA A 164 -12.62 1.02 -6.95
CA ALA A 164 -11.96 2.21 -6.43
C ALA A 164 -12.15 2.34 -4.90
N ILE A 165 -13.36 2.09 -4.40
CA ILE A 165 -13.64 2.14 -2.95
C ILE A 165 -12.84 1.06 -2.22
N LEU A 166 -12.84 -0.17 -2.72
CA LEU A 166 -12.07 -1.24 -2.10
C LEU A 166 -10.57 -0.93 -2.11
N LEU A 167 -10.02 -0.43 -3.21
CA LEU A 167 -8.61 -0.02 -3.27
C LEU A 167 -8.29 1.12 -2.30
N PHE A 168 -9.19 2.08 -2.16
CA PHE A 168 -9.06 3.10 -1.11
C PHE A 168 -9.03 2.47 0.29
N CYS A 169 -9.90 1.51 0.58
CA CYS A 169 -9.89 0.80 1.86
C CYS A 169 -8.60 -0.02 2.07
N VAL A 170 -8.07 -0.68 1.02
CA VAL A 170 -6.77 -1.37 1.05
C VAL A 170 -5.67 -0.38 1.40
N MET A 171 -5.57 0.77 0.71
CA MET A 171 -4.52 1.76 0.97
C MET A 171 -4.66 2.41 2.34
N ALA A 172 -5.88 2.73 2.76
CA ALA A 172 -6.13 3.36 4.05
C ALA A 172 -5.81 2.42 5.22
N SER A 173 -6.29 1.17 5.17
CA SER A 173 -5.98 0.17 6.22
C SER A 173 -4.49 -0.09 6.31
N TYR A 174 -3.81 -0.25 5.18
CA TYR A 174 -2.37 -0.46 5.13
C TYR A 174 -1.57 0.73 5.67
N GLY A 175 -1.91 1.95 5.23
CA GLY A 175 -1.22 3.16 5.69
C GLY A 175 -1.44 3.47 7.17
N ILE A 176 -2.64 3.20 7.71
CA ILE A 176 -2.91 3.31 9.15
C ILE A 176 -2.08 2.27 9.91
N ALA A 177 -2.01 1.02 9.44
CA ALA A 177 -1.20 -0.02 10.06
C ALA A 177 0.28 0.38 10.12
N ASN A 178 0.84 0.91 9.03
CA ASN A 178 2.23 1.39 9.00
C ASN A 178 2.46 2.58 9.94
N THR A 179 1.47 3.48 10.05
CA THR A 179 1.57 4.64 10.95
C THR A 179 1.59 4.18 12.41
N ILE A 180 0.77 3.17 12.78
CA ILE A 180 0.79 2.55 14.10
C ILE A 180 2.15 1.87 14.34
N ASN A 181 2.65 1.10 13.38
CA ASN A 181 3.95 0.43 13.47
C ASN A 181 5.11 1.42 13.66
N LEU A 182 5.10 2.53 12.92
CA LEU A 182 6.06 3.61 13.12
C LEU A 182 5.94 4.24 14.52
N THR A 183 4.69 4.43 15.00
CA THR A 183 4.44 4.97 16.33
C THR A 183 4.99 4.06 17.42
N GLU A 184 4.79 2.75 17.31
CA GLU A 184 5.36 1.77 18.24
C GLU A 184 6.89 1.76 18.19
N TYR A 185 7.47 1.86 16.98
CA TYR A 185 8.92 1.89 16.80
C TYR A 185 9.57 3.13 17.47
N VAL A 186 8.98 4.31 17.26
CA VAL A 186 9.48 5.57 17.80
C VAL A 186 9.15 5.72 19.29
N PHE A 187 7.91 5.38 19.68
CA PHE A 187 7.38 5.54 21.03
C PHE A 187 7.05 4.18 21.64
N SER A 188 8.07 3.34 21.84
CA SER A 188 7.95 1.97 22.39
C SER A 188 7.03 1.79 23.61
N PRO A 189 6.89 2.75 24.57
CA PRO A 189 5.92 2.62 25.66
C PRO A 189 4.45 2.60 25.20
N ILE A 190 4.15 3.09 24.00
CA ILE A 190 2.84 3.08 23.35
C ILE A 190 2.76 1.83 22.47
N ALA A 191 2.71 0.64 23.09
CA ALA A 191 2.44 -0.58 22.35
C ALA A 191 0.98 -0.56 21.85
N GLY A 192 0.77 -0.35 20.54
CA GLY A 192 -0.52 -0.44 19.87
C GLY A 192 -1.07 -1.87 19.77
N GLY A 193 -0.30 -2.85 20.24
CA GLY A 193 -0.73 -4.23 20.44
C GLY A 193 -1.05 -4.92 19.12
N ILE A 194 -2.18 -5.63 19.05
CA ILE A 194 -2.54 -6.43 17.88
C ILE A 194 -3.15 -5.60 16.73
N LEU A 195 -3.41 -4.30 16.93
CA LEU A 195 -4.22 -3.49 16.03
C LEU A 195 -3.61 -3.34 14.63
N GLN A 196 -2.30 -3.09 14.54
CA GLN A 196 -1.62 -2.99 13.24
C GLN A 196 -1.71 -4.29 12.43
N HIS A 197 -1.60 -5.45 13.11
CA HIS A 197 -1.72 -6.76 12.49
C HIS A 197 -3.14 -7.00 11.97
N VAL A 198 -4.16 -6.59 12.72
CA VAL A 198 -5.56 -6.65 12.27
C VAL A 198 -5.77 -5.80 11.02
N LEU A 199 -5.20 -4.61 10.96
CA LEU A 199 -5.32 -3.71 9.80
C LEU A 199 -4.54 -4.22 8.57
N TRP A 200 -3.38 -4.85 8.75
CA TRP A 200 -2.69 -5.54 7.65
C TRP A 200 -3.52 -6.72 7.13
N VAL A 201 -4.10 -7.55 8.00
CA VAL A 201 -5.02 -8.62 7.57
C VAL A 201 -6.24 -8.05 6.85
N LEU A 202 -6.78 -6.92 7.33
CA LEU A 202 -7.91 -6.24 6.68
C LEU A 202 -7.55 -5.74 5.27
N THR A 203 -6.31 -5.29 5.07
CA THR A 203 -5.77 -4.93 3.75
C THR A 203 -5.87 -6.12 2.79
N ASP A 204 -5.43 -7.30 3.23
CA ASP A 204 -5.46 -8.52 2.43
C ASP A 204 -6.90 -8.99 2.17
N VAL A 205 -7.80 -8.86 3.15
CA VAL A 205 -9.22 -9.18 2.97
C VAL A 205 -9.86 -8.31 1.89
N PHE A 206 -9.66 -6.99 1.93
CA PHE A 206 -10.21 -6.11 0.89
C PHE A 206 -9.65 -6.44 -0.49
N LEU A 207 -8.36 -6.78 -0.55
CA LEU A 207 -7.72 -7.15 -1.80
C LEU A 207 -8.18 -8.52 -2.32
N LEU A 208 -8.42 -9.48 -1.44
CA LEU A 208 -9.04 -10.75 -1.80
C LEU A 208 -10.43 -10.51 -2.40
N VAL A 209 -11.23 -9.63 -1.80
CA VAL A 209 -12.55 -9.25 -2.35
C VAL A 209 -12.42 -8.62 -3.73
N ILE A 210 -11.39 -7.79 -3.97
CA ILE A 210 -11.07 -7.26 -5.31
C ILE A 210 -10.70 -8.40 -6.27
N ALA A 211 -9.83 -9.32 -5.84
CA ALA A 211 -9.33 -10.41 -6.66
C ALA A 211 -10.40 -11.46 -6.99
N LEU A 212 -11.42 -11.62 -6.14
CA LEU A 212 -12.59 -12.49 -6.36
C LEU A 212 -13.75 -11.78 -7.08
N GLY A 213 -13.76 -10.45 -7.11
CA GLY A 213 -14.85 -9.66 -7.69
C GLY A 213 -15.11 -9.98 -9.16
N ALA A 214 -16.33 -9.68 -9.62
CA ALA A 214 -16.74 -9.88 -11.01
C ALA A 214 -15.85 -9.12 -12.01
N ASP A 215 -15.68 -9.62 -13.23
CA ASP A 215 -14.80 -8.96 -14.20
C ASP A 215 -15.20 -7.50 -14.45
N LEU A 216 -14.18 -6.65 -14.66
CA LEU A 216 -14.43 -5.24 -14.93
C LEU A 216 -15.16 -5.11 -16.26
N PRO A 217 -16.25 -4.33 -16.35
CA PRO A 217 -16.98 -4.16 -17.59
C PRO A 217 -16.14 -3.42 -18.62
N ARG A 218 -16.52 -3.62 -19.86
CA ARG A 218 -15.73 -3.17 -21.00
C ARG A 218 -15.69 -1.66 -21.07
N GLN A 219 -14.52 -1.07 -21.35
CA GLN A 219 -14.36 0.40 -21.37
C GLN A 219 -15.32 1.06 -22.39
N ASN A 220 -15.62 0.38 -23.50
CA ASN A 220 -16.49 0.91 -24.55
C ASN A 220 -17.96 1.03 -24.14
N GLU A 221 -18.45 0.20 -23.21
CA GLU A 221 -19.85 0.26 -22.75
C GLU A 221 -20.13 1.50 -21.90
N SER A 222 -19.09 2.04 -21.24
CA SER A 222 -19.22 3.23 -20.40
C SER A 222 -19.23 4.55 -21.16
N ARG A 223 -18.65 4.59 -22.38
CA ARG A 223 -18.73 5.79 -23.24
C ARG A 223 -20.11 5.96 -23.86
N MET A 224 -20.71 4.87 -24.35
CA MET A 224 -22.03 4.92 -24.98
C MET A 224 -23.13 5.38 -24.03
N ARG A 225 -23.07 5.03 -22.73
CA ARG A 225 -24.06 5.50 -21.73
C ARG A 225 -23.98 6.99 -21.38
N ASN A 226 -22.89 7.67 -21.67
CA ASN A 226 -22.73 9.09 -21.35
C ASN A 226 -23.04 10.00 -22.55
N GLU A 227 -23.33 9.42 -23.70
CA GLU A 227 -23.71 10.14 -24.93
C GLU A 227 -25.23 10.07 -25.22
N GLU A 228 -25.98 9.35 -24.38
CA GLU A 228 -27.45 9.30 -24.35
C GLU A 228 -28.02 10.20 -23.24
#